data_AF-A0A951BP88-F1
#
_entry.id   AF-A0A951BP88-F1
#
_cell.length_a   1.000
_cell.length_b   1.000
_cell.length_c   1.000
_cell.angle_alpha   90.00
_cell.angle_beta   90.00
_cell.angle_gamma   90.00
#
_symmetry.space_group_name_H-M   'P 1'
#
loop_
_entity.id
_entity.type
_entity.pdbx_description
1 polymer ?
#
loop_
_entity_poly.entity_id
_entity_poly.type
_entity_poly.pdbx_seq_one_letter_code
_entity_poly.pdbx_strand_id
1 'polypeptide(L)'
;MSTTTGMTFVGAAQLLAAHLADHQLPQPASLTVMTRGHRSEVTAQMRPATVADVAVQLLAWAVTLTTVTVTAWRPPHGDRVHLSIASTLTGPAGAVELDVFGGVAHDPVLFADLAPDNHQTIPLGHLRAWAASAANTTRSPVLEAPAAER
;
A
#
# COMPACT_ATOMS: atom_id res chain seq x y z
N MET A 1 17.42 2.70 -34.03
CA MET A 1 17.64 2.86 -32.58
C MET A 1 16.46 3.64 -32.05
N SER A 2 15.49 2.99 -31.41
CA SER A 2 14.35 3.69 -30.83
C SER A 2 14.80 4.32 -29.51
N THR A 3 14.83 5.64 -29.46
CA THR A 3 15.03 6.40 -28.24
C THR A 3 13.84 6.07 -27.34
N THR A 4 14.06 5.28 -26.28
CA THR A 4 13.07 5.13 -25.22
C THR A 4 12.96 6.48 -24.54
N THR A 5 11.98 7.29 -24.97
CA THR A 5 11.67 8.56 -24.33
C THR A 5 11.31 8.26 -22.88
N GLY A 6 12.17 8.67 -21.95
CA GLY A 6 11.90 8.56 -20.51
C GLY A 6 10.60 9.27 -20.16
N MET A 7 9.84 8.72 -19.23
CA MET A 7 8.58 9.31 -18.81
C MET A 7 8.83 10.70 -18.22
N THR A 8 8.01 11.68 -18.62
CA THR A 8 8.07 13.03 -18.06
C THR A 8 7.21 13.11 -16.79
N PHE A 9 7.43 14.14 -15.97
CA PHE A 9 6.57 14.42 -14.82
C PHE A 9 5.07 14.47 -15.20
N VAL A 10 4.73 15.20 -16.26
CA VAL A 10 3.35 15.33 -16.74
C VAL A 10 2.82 13.98 -17.21
N GLY A 11 3.62 13.20 -17.92
CA GLY A 11 3.24 11.85 -18.37
C GLY A 11 3.01 10.90 -17.19
N ALA A 12 3.87 10.92 -16.18
CA ALA A 12 3.70 10.13 -14.95
C ALA A 12 2.42 10.53 -14.19
N ALA A 13 2.17 11.83 -14.04
CA ALA A 13 0.97 12.33 -13.37
C ALA A 13 -0.32 11.96 -14.13
N GLN A 14 -0.31 12.06 -15.46
CA GLN A 14 -1.45 11.65 -16.29
C GLN A 14 -1.70 10.15 -16.24
N LEU A 15 -0.64 9.33 -16.29
CA LEU A 15 -0.75 7.88 -16.16
C LEU A 15 -1.33 7.47 -14.80
N LEU A 16 -0.86 8.09 -13.71
CA LEU A 16 -1.41 7.88 -12.38
C LEU A 16 -2.89 8.30 -12.31
N ALA A 17 -3.24 9.48 -12.85
CA ALA A 17 -4.60 9.97 -12.82
C ALA A 17 -5.57 9.06 -13.60
N ALA A 18 -5.16 8.57 -14.77
CA ALA A 18 -5.92 7.59 -15.54
C ALA A 18 -6.12 6.30 -14.75
N HIS A 19 -5.05 5.75 -14.16
CA HIS A 19 -5.13 4.54 -13.34
C HIS A 19 -6.09 4.70 -12.14
N LEU A 20 -6.04 5.85 -11.45
CA LEU A 20 -6.95 6.14 -10.34
C LEU A 20 -8.42 6.23 -10.81
N ALA A 21 -8.66 6.83 -11.98
CA ALA A 21 -10.00 6.97 -12.54
C ALA A 21 -10.61 5.61 -12.95
N ASP A 22 -9.79 4.69 -13.48
CA ASP A 22 -10.25 3.40 -14.00
C ASP A 22 -10.57 2.36 -12.91
N HIS A 23 -9.96 2.47 -11.72
CA HIS A 23 -9.95 1.37 -10.74
C HIS A 23 -10.64 1.64 -9.40
N GLN A 24 -11.27 2.79 -9.17
CA GLN A 24 -11.93 3.14 -7.89
C GLN A 24 -11.06 2.84 -6.65
N LEU A 25 -9.79 3.21 -6.73
CA LEU A 25 -8.81 2.91 -5.70
C LEU A 25 -9.03 3.74 -4.41
N PRO A 26 -8.61 3.22 -3.24
CA PRO A 26 -8.59 4.01 -2.01
C PRO A 26 -7.78 5.28 -2.21
N GLN A 27 -8.36 6.42 -1.82
CA GLN A 27 -7.72 7.72 -2.01
C GLN A 27 -6.48 7.84 -1.11
N PRO A 28 -5.29 8.07 -1.67
CA PRO A 28 -4.09 8.32 -0.89
C PRO A 28 -4.23 9.57 -0.01
N ALA A 29 -3.59 9.56 1.15
CA ALA A 29 -3.42 10.74 2.00
C ALA A 29 -2.44 11.74 1.38
N SER A 30 -1.42 11.23 0.69
CA SER A 30 -0.42 12.01 -0.02
C SER A 30 0.02 11.29 -1.29
N LEU A 31 0.30 12.06 -2.33
CA LEU A 31 0.85 11.60 -3.60
C LEU A 31 2.07 12.44 -3.93
N THR A 32 3.18 11.77 -4.23
CA THR A 32 4.41 12.42 -4.69
C THR A 32 4.76 11.84 -6.05
N VAL A 33 5.03 12.72 -7.01
CA VAL A 33 5.57 12.34 -8.32
C VAL A 33 6.95 12.95 -8.43
N MET A 34 7.95 12.10 -8.59
CA MET A 34 9.33 12.51 -8.74
C MET A 34 9.84 12.07 -10.11
N THR A 35 10.65 12.90 -10.75
CA THR A 35 11.33 12.55 -12.00
C THR A 35 12.80 12.86 -11.84
N ARG A 36 13.65 11.85 -12.04
CA ARG A 36 15.10 11.95 -11.96
C ARG A 36 15.72 11.38 -13.23
N GLY A 37 16.31 12.24 -14.05
CA GLY A 37 16.83 11.87 -15.36
C GLY A 37 15.73 11.30 -16.26
N HIS A 38 15.85 10.03 -16.64
CA HIS A 38 14.89 9.32 -17.50
C HIS A 38 13.93 8.40 -16.75
N ARG A 39 13.91 8.46 -15.42
CA ARG A 39 13.01 7.66 -14.57
C ARG A 39 12.03 8.55 -13.84
N SER A 40 10.79 8.11 -13.81
CA SER A 40 9.75 8.66 -12.96
C SER A 40 9.38 7.65 -11.90
N GLU A 41 9.12 8.16 -10.70
CA GLU A 41 8.68 7.41 -9.54
C GLU A 41 7.45 8.11 -8.97
N VAL A 42 6.44 7.32 -8.66
CA VAL A 42 5.23 7.75 -7.97
C VAL A 42 5.21 7.07 -6.61
N THR A 43 5.05 7.87 -5.57
CA THR A 43 4.85 7.37 -4.21
C THR A 43 3.46 7.76 -3.73
N ALA A 44 2.68 6.78 -3.29
CA ALA A 44 1.34 6.97 -2.76
C ALA A 44 1.27 6.55 -1.29
N GLN A 45 1.05 7.51 -0.39
CA GLN A 45 0.94 7.25 1.03
C GLN A 45 -0.52 7.09 1.44
N MET A 46 -0.87 5.95 2.02
CA MET A 46 -2.17 5.69 2.65
C MET A 46 -2.24 6.38 4.02
N ARG A 47 -3.46 6.69 4.47
CA ARG A 47 -3.66 7.23 5.83
C ARG A 47 -3.15 6.21 6.86
N PRO A 48 -2.50 6.65 7.95
CA PRO A 48 -2.17 5.76 9.06
C PRO A 48 -3.42 5.05 9.58
N ALA A 49 -3.33 3.73 9.73
CA ALA A 49 -4.45 2.89 10.16
C ALA A 49 -3.93 1.61 10.83
N THR A 50 -4.82 0.68 11.15
CA THR A 50 -4.42 -0.64 11.65
C THR A 50 -3.72 -1.45 10.55
N VAL A 51 -3.02 -2.52 10.94
CA VAL A 51 -2.41 -3.45 9.97
C VAL A 51 -3.45 -4.00 8.99
N ALA A 52 -4.64 -4.32 9.48
CA ALA A 52 -5.72 -4.87 8.68
C ALA A 52 -6.25 -3.83 7.66
N ASP A 53 -6.45 -2.58 8.09
CA ASP A 53 -6.92 -1.50 7.21
C ASP A 53 -5.89 -1.13 6.12
N VAL A 54 -4.60 -1.09 6.48
CA VAL A 54 -3.53 -0.86 5.50
C VAL A 54 -3.45 -2.04 4.54
N ALA A 55 -3.58 -3.28 5.02
CA ALA A 55 -3.58 -4.46 4.18
C ALA A 55 -4.73 -4.47 3.16
N VAL A 56 -5.95 -4.08 3.56
CA VAL A 56 -7.09 -3.92 2.64
C VAL A 56 -6.79 -2.88 1.56
N GLN A 57 -6.27 -1.71 1.95
CA GLN A 57 -5.93 -0.65 1.00
C GLN A 57 -4.84 -1.09 0.02
N LEU A 58 -3.76 -1.68 0.51
CA LEU A 58 -2.67 -2.18 -0.35
C LEU A 58 -3.15 -3.31 -1.27
N LEU A 59 -4.05 -4.19 -0.83
CA LEU A 59 -4.62 -5.22 -1.72
C LEU A 59 -5.49 -4.62 -2.82
N ALA A 60 -6.26 -3.57 -2.52
CA ALA A 60 -7.06 -2.87 -3.54
C ALA A 60 -6.17 -2.30 -4.65
N TRP A 61 -4.99 -1.79 -4.30
CA TRP A 61 -3.98 -1.41 -5.29
C TRP A 61 -3.34 -2.64 -5.96
N ALA A 62 -2.97 -3.67 -5.21
CA ALA A 62 -2.27 -4.83 -5.78
C ALA A 62 -3.07 -5.56 -6.88
N VAL A 63 -4.41 -5.57 -6.80
CA VAL A 63 -5.27 -6.22 -7.82
C VAL A 63 -5.31 -5.48 -9.16
N THR A 64 -4.92 -4.21 -9.20
CA THR A 64 -4.90 -3.40 -10.44
C THR A 64 -3.52 -3.41 -11.11
N LEU A 65 -2.55 -4.06 -10.48
CA LEU A 65 -1.14 -4.05 -10.84
C LEU A 65 -0.70 -5.42 -11.38
N THR A 66 0.22 -5.43 -12.33
CA THR A 66 0.65 -6.67 -13.01
C THR A 66 1.70 -7.44 -12.23
N THR A 67 2.68 -6.74 -11.63
CA THR A 67 3.77 -7.33 -10.84
C THR A 67 3.90 -6.58 -9.54
N VAL A 68 3.73 -7.26 -8.41
CA VAL A 68 3.72 -6.64 -7.08
C VAL A 68 4.77 -7.30 -6.20
N THR A 69 5.64 -6.47 -5.62
CA THR A 69 6.51 -6.86 -4.50
C THR A 69 5.97 -6.21 -3.24
N VAL A 70 5.70 -7.00 -2.20
CA VAL A 70 5.25 -6.47 -0.91
C VAL A 70 6.43 -6.45 0.06
N THR A 71 6.64 -5.31 0.73
CA THR A 71 7.74 -5.13 1.67
C THR A 71 7.22 -4.59 2.99
N ALA A 72 7.72 -5.13 4.10
CA ALA A 72 7.65 -4.52 5.41
C ALA A 72 9.01 -3.90 5.74
N TRP A 73 9.02 -2.66 6.21
CA TRP A 73 10.22 -1.97 6.66
C TRP A 73 10.01 -1.36 8.03
N ARG A 74 10.93 -1.57 8.95
CA ARG A 74 10.91 -0.90 10.25
C ARG A 74 11.97 0.20 10.27
N PRO A 75 11.62 1.49 10.30
CA PRO A 75 12.59 2.57 10.38
C PRO A 75 13.49 2.47 11.63
N PRO A 76 14.74 2.98 11.59
CA PRO A 76 15.75 2.82 12.66
C PRO A 76 15.31 3.19 14.08
N HIS A 77 14.44 4.19 14.21
CA HIS A 77 14.00 4.73 15.50
C HIS A 77 12.47 4.68 15.67
N GLY A 78 11.78 3.87 14.86
CA GLY A 78 10.33 3.82 14.81
C GLY A 78 9.71 2.72 15.66
N ASP A 79 8.60 3.06 16.31
CA ASP A 79 7.57 2.13 16.77
C ASP A 79 6.56 1.78 15.66
N ARG A 80 6.92 2.11 14.41
CA ARG A 80 6.09 1.91 13.22
C ARG A 80 6.75 0.96 12.24
N VAL A 81 5.91 0.30 11.46
CA VAL A 81 6.28 -0.46 10.28
C VAL A 81 5.66 0.20 9.06
N HIS A 82 6.45 0.35 8.01
CA HIS A 82 6.00 0.76 6.70
C HIS A 82 5.68 -0.52 5.92
N LEU A 83 4.41 -0.72 5.61
CA LEU A 83 3.99 -1.73 4.66
C LEU A 83 3.87 -1.08 3.29
N SER A 84 4.56 -1.59 2.29
CA SER A 84 4.48 -1.08 0.93
C SER A 84 4.29 -2.17 -0.09
N ILE A 85 3.73 -1.77 -1.23
CA ILE A 85 3.78 -2.52 -2.47
C ILE A 85 4.55 -1.70 -3.51
N ALA A 86 5.48 -2.36 -4.19
CA ALA A 86 6.20 -1.81 -5.33
C ALA A 86 5.75 -2.50 -6.62
N SER A 87 5.54 -1.70 -7.67
CA SER A 87 5.11 -2.15 -8.99
C SER A 87 5.59 -1.18 -10.09
N THR A 88 5.20 -1.44 -11.33
CA THR A 88 5.39 -0.54 -12.46
C THR A 88 4.06 -0.32 -13.15
N LEU A 89 3.62 0.94 -13.23
CA LEU A 89 2.50 1.33 -14.08
C LEU A 89 3.01 1.54 -15.50
N THR A 90 2.35 0.92 -16.46
CA THR A 90 2.71 1.02 -17.89
C THR A 90 1.54 1.63 -18.65
N GLY A 91 1.84 2.59 -19.53
CA GLY A 91 0.86 3.18 -20.43
C GLY A 91 1.48 3.56 -21.78
N PRO A 92 0.71 4.19 -22.67
CA PRO A 92 1.17 4.54 -24.02
C PRO A 92 2.40 5.45 -24.04
N ALA A 93 2.58 6.27 -23.01
CA ALA A 93 3.69 7.22 -22.89
C ALA A 93 4.96 6.63 -22.23
N GLY A 94 4.93 5.35 -21.81
CA GLY A 94 6.04 4.67 -21.14
C GLY A 94 5.64 4.03 -19.81
N ALA A 95 6.60 3.89 -18.90
CA ALA A 95 6.42 3.25 -17.61
C ALA A 95 6.91 4.15 -16.45
N VAL A 96 6.26 4.01 -15.29
CA VAL A 96 6.59 4.70 -14.05
C VAL A 96 6.66 3.70 -12.90
N GLU A 97 7.69 3.83 -12.08
CA GLU A 97 7.82 3.04 -10.85
C GLU A 97 6.76 3.53 -9.85
N LEU A 98 6.03 2.61 -9.22
CA LEU A 98 4.98 2.94 -8.25
C LEU A 98 5.31 2.26 -6.92
N ASP A 99 5.42 3.05 -5.86
CA ASP A 99 5.43 2.57 -4.48
C ASP A 99 4.18 3.08 -3.76
N VAL A 100 3.37 2.17 -3.22
CA VAL A 100 2.19 2.50 -2.42
C VAL A 100 2.44 1.98 -1.02
N PHE A 101 2.39 2.86 -0.02
CA PHE A 101 2.74 2.48 1.34
C PHE A 101 1.78 3.03 2.40
N GLY A 102 1.71 2.34 3.53
CA GLY A 102 0.99 2.77 4.72
C GLY A 102 1.81 2.51 5.97
N GLY A 103 1.75 3.44 6.93
CA GLY A 103 2.39 3.28 8.23
C GLY A 103 1.45 2.64 9.25
N VAL A 104 1.91 1.59 9.93
CA VAL A 104 1.19 0.86 10.97
C VAL A 104 2.02 0.84 12.25
N ALA A 105 1.38 0.61 13.41
CA ALA A 105 2.11 0.36 14.64
C ALA A 105 2.87 -0.98 14.56
N HIS A 106 4.06 -1.04 15.14
CA HIS A 106 4.84 -2.26 15.23
C HIS A 106 4.21 -3.22 16.24
N ASP A 107 3.70 -4.34 15.73
CA ASP A 107 3.28 -5.49 16.53
C ASP A 107 4.37 -6.58 16.48
N PRO A 108 5.03 -6.92 17.61
CA PRO A 108 6.08 -7.94 17.64
C PRO A 108 5.58 -9.35 17.31
N VAL A 109 4.27 -9.61 17.39
CA VAL A 109 3.70 -10.90 16.97
C VAL A 109 3.61 -10.97 15.45
N LEU A 110 3.20 -9.87 14.80
CA LEU A 110 3.05 -9.82 13.34
C LEU A 110 4.38 -9.58 12.61
N PHE A 111 5.33 -8.92 13.27
CA PHE A 111 6.62 -8.51 12.72
C PHE A 111 7.80 -9.07 13.52
N ALA A 112 7.69 -10.30 14.02
CA ALA A 112 8.65 -10.91 14.95
C ALA A 112 10.12 -10.84 14.46
N ASP A 113 10.35 -11.01 13.17
CA ASP A 113 11.69 -11.04 12.57
C ASP A 113 12.16 -9.66 12.05
N LEU A 114 11.37 -8.61 12.22
CA LEU A 114 11.64 -7.28 11.67
C LEU A 114 12.37 -6.37 12.68
N ALA A 115 13.69 -6.53 12.73
CA ALA A 115 14.54 -5.63 13.51
C ALA A 115 14.49 -4.18 12.99
N PRO A 116 14.82 -3.16 13.82
CA PRO A 116 14.97 -1.78 13.34
C PRO A 116 15.96 -1.69 12.17
N ASP A 117 15.64 -0.82 11.20
CA ASP A 117 16.33 -0.61 9.93
C ASP A 117 16.29 -1.79 8.93
N ASN A 118 15.62 -2.90 9.27
CA ASN A 118 15.50 -4.02 8.35
C ASN A 118 14.28 -3.90 7.43
N HIS A 119 14.47 -4.37 6.20
CA HIS A 119 13.42 -4.62 5.23
C HIS A 119 13.17 -6.12 5.11
N GLN A 120 11.91 -6.51 4.92
CA GLN A 120 11.52 -7.89 4.69
C GLN A 120 10.49 -7.93 3.57
N THR A 121 10.79 -8.69 2.52
CA THR A 121 9.78 -9.03 1.50
C THR A 121 8.80 -10.03 2.09
N ILE A 122 7.51 -9.76 1.98
CA ILE A 122 6.45 -10.64 2.48
C ILE A 122 5.60 -11.20 1.33
N PRO A 123 5.11 -12.44 1.44
CA PRO A 123 4.19 -12.98 0.44
C PRO A 123 2.88 -12.20 0.42
N LEU A 124 2.28 -12.01 -0.76
CA LEU A 124 0.96 -11.38 -0.90
C LEU A 124 -0.14 -12.12 -0.11
N GLY A 125 0.02 -13.43 0.12
CA GLY A 125 -0.86 -14.21 0.98
C GLY A 125 -0.88 -13.72 2.44
N HIS A 126 0.23 -13.18 2.96
CA HIS A 126 0.29 -12.61 4.30
C HIS A 126 -0.56 -11.33 4.39
N LEU A 127 -0.47 -10.47 3.37
CA LEU A 127 -1.30 -9.27 3.26
C LEU A 127 -2.80 -9.62 3.23
N ARG A 128 -3.19 -10.67 2.49
CA ARG A 128 -4.57 -11.19 2.48
C ARG A 128 -5.04 -11.69 3.84
N ALA A 129 -4.18 -12.40 4.57
CA ALA A 129 -4.50 -12.88 5.91
C ALA A 129 -4.73 -11.72 6.89
N TRP A 130 -3.90 -10.68 6.84
CA TRP A 130 -4.10 -9.47 7.63
C TRP A 130 -5.36 -8.71 7.25
N ALA A 131 -5.67 -8.58 5.97
CA ALA A 131 -6.91 -7.92 5.54
C ALA A 131 -8.16 -8.67 6.02
N ALA A 132 -8.13 -10.01 6.04
CA ALA A 132 -9.26 -10.82 6.51
C ALA A 132 -9.57 -10.63 8.01
N SER A 133 -8.61 -10.23 8.83
CA SER A 133 -8.85 -9.95 10.26
C SER A 133 -9.68 -8.68 10.50
N ALA A 134 -9.68 -7.72 9.57
CA ALA A 134 -10.56 -6.56 9.60
C ALA A 134 -12.03 -7.00 9.57
N ALA A 135 -12.36 -7.90 8.64
CA ALA A 135 -13.72 -8.38 8.43
C ALA A 135 -14.26 -9.18 9.64
N ASN A 136 -13.38 -9.79 10.42
CA ASN A 136 -13.76 -10.54 11.62
C ASN A 136 -14.02 -9.61 12.81
N THR A 137 -13.33 -8.47 12.90
CA THR A 137 -13.53 -7.47 13.96
C THR A 137 -14.88 -6.77 13.84
N THR A 138 -15.34 -6.47 12.61
CA THR A 138 -16.64 -5.82 12.37
C THR A 138 -17.85 -6.74 12.64
N ARG A 139 -17.64 -8.06 12.75
CA ARG A 139 -18.73 -9.04 12.86
C ARG A 139 -19.05 -9.49 14.29
N SER A 140 -18.39 -8.95 15.31
CA SER A 140 -18.74 -9.24 16.70
C SER A 140 -20.13 -8.68 17.02
N PRO A 141 -21.16 -9.52 17.27
CA PRO A 141 -22.46 -9.02 17.71
C PRO A 141 -22.29 -8.43 19.11
N VAL A 142 -22.70 -7.18 19.28
CA VAL A 142 -22.96 -6.59 20.59
C VAL A 142 -23.92 -7.54 21.30
N LEU A 143 -23.44 -8.18 22.37
CA LEU A 143 -24.26 -9.00 23.25
C LEU A 143 -25.20 -8.03 23.96
N GLU A 144 -26.42 -7.89 23.42
CA GLU A 144 -27.50 -7.12 24.04
C GLU A 144 -27.84 -7.78 25.38
N ALA A 145 -27.51 -7.11 26.48
CA ALA A 145 -27.81 -7.58 27.81
C ALA A 145 -29.33 -7.57 28.02
N PRO A 146 -29.95 -8.61 28.62
CA PRO A 146 -31.38 -8.62 28.85
C PRO A 146 -31.74 -7.54 29.87
N ALA A 147 -32.68 -6.68 29.50
CA ALA A 147 -33.31 -5.74 30.41
C ALA A 147 -33.97 -6.51 31.56
N ALA A 148 -33.47 -6.30 32.77
CA ALA A 148 -34.13 -6.76 33.97
C ALA A 148 -35.36 -5.87 34.24
N GLU A 149 -36.54 -6.41 33.99
CA GLU A 149 -37.80 -5.84 34.51
C GLU A 149 -37.82 -5.93 36.03
N ARG A 150 -38.19 -4.82 36.68
CA ARG A 150 -38.62 -4.72 38.06
C ARG A 150 -39.95 -4.02 38.10
#